data_AF-A0A8B9FPP1-F1
#
_entry.id   AF-A0A8B9FPP1-F1
#
_cell.length_a   1.000
_cell.length_b   1.000
_cell.length_c   1.000
_cell.angle_alpha   90.00
_cell.angle_beta   90.00
_cell.angle_gamma   90.00
#
_symmetry.space_group_name_H-M   'P 1'
#
loop_
_entity.id
_entity.type
_entity.pdbx_description
1 polymer ?
#
loop_
_entity_poly.entity_id
_entity_poly.type
_entity_poly.pdbx_seq_one_letter_code
_entity_poly.pdbx_strand_id
1 'polypeptide(L)'
;MATLPPALPGGDAGELITAAYELGVAHPPGYPLFTLLAKLVMGLLPVGSPAFRVNLLCSLLGAAAASLLFYTVFRLSGSYAGGILAAGVFSFSRLTWQWSITAEVFSLNNLFVGLLMTLTAHFEEASTARERSKISKFGAFCCGLSLCNQHTIVLYIACVVPWVLSQLFRKMELSLGHLLKLGLCFLAGLLPYLYLPASSYLSRARWTWGDQTTFQGFLTHFLREEYGTFNLGQPGDDLAQMKSELSLPVLALALVACVNTVLPTKQQKSPVIWLFAGMLCLYSLFFSWRANLDITKPLFLGVVERFWLQSNAVVAVLAGLGLATLASVGSTMLESSCVLPWLEWLSALTLVTSQIWANYR
;
A
#
# COMPACT_ATOMS: atom_id res chain seq x y z
N MET A 1 -11.69 -17.41 -2.76
CA MET A 1 -13.15 -17.68 -2.65
C MET A 1 -13.48 -18.54 -1.44
N ALA A 2 -12.79 -19.67 -1.19
CA ALA A 2 -13.09 -20.55 -0.05
C ALA A 2 -13.01 -19.87 1.34
N THR A 3 -12.13 -18.88 1.50
CA THR A 3 -11.95 -18.11 2.74
C THR A 3 -12.73 -16.79 2.76
N LEU A 4 -13.49 -16.47 1.73
CA LEU A 4 -14.18 -15.19 1.62
C LEU A 4 -15.42 -15.19 2.53
N PRO A 5 -15.63 -14.18 3.41
CA PRO A 5 -16.84 -14.10 4.21
C PRO A 5 -18.08 -13.98 3.30
N PRO A 6 -19.10 -14.84 3.49
CA PRO A 6 -20.31 -14.80 2.67
C PRO A 6 -21.23 -13.61 3.02
N ALA A 7 -21.02 -13.00 4.20
CA ALA A 7 -21.82 -11.92 4.77
C ALA A 7 -20.93 -10.82 5.38
N LEU A 8 -21.51 -9.99 6.25
CA LEU A 8 -20.83 -8.87 6.91
C LEU A 8 -19.71 -9.36 7.84
N PRO A 9 -18.45 -9.04 7.55
CA PRO A 9 -17.36 -9.27 8.49
C PRO A 9 -17.34 -8.18 9.58
N GLY A 10 -16.50 -8.38 10.60
CA GLY A 10 -16.31 -7.38 11.68
C GLY A 10 -15.52 -6.15 11.21
N GLY A 11 -15.27 -5.22 12.14
CA GLY A 11 -14.60 -3.95 11.84
C GLY A 11 -15.57 -2.91 11.27
N ASP A 12 -15.09 -2.12 10.31
CA ASP A 12 -15.84 -1.00 9.72
C ASP A 12 -16.65 -1.44 8.48
N ALA A 13 -16.56 -2.72 8.12
CA ALA A 13 -17.17 -3.29 6.92
C ALA A 13 -18.68 -3.08 6.80
N GLY A 14 -19.43 -3.23 7.91
CA GLY A 14 -20.87 -3.02 7.92
C GLY A 14 -21.25 -1.59 7.52
N GLU A 15 -20.52 -0.61 8.05
CA GLU A 15 -20.66 0.79 7.69
C GLU A 15 -20.24 1.02 6.23
N LEU A 16 -19.04 0.58 5.83
CA LEU A 16 -18.49 0.89 4.51
C LEU A 16 -19.35 0.30 3.39
N ILE A 17 -19.86 -0.91 3.58
CA ILE A 17 -20.80 -1.56 2.66
C ILE A 17 -22.11 -0.77 2.61
N THR A 18 -22.65 -0.34 3.76
CA THR A 18 -23.91 0.41 3.80
C THR A 18 -23.79 1.78 3.16
N ALA A 19 -22.72 2.53 3.46
CA ALA A 19 -22.41 3.82 2.85
C ALA A 19 -22.28 3.69 1.33
N ALA A 20 -21.56 2.68 0.84
CA ALA A 20 -21.45 2.41 -0.59
C ALA A 20 -22.79 2.04 -1.21
N TYR A 21 -23.58 1.15 -0.58
CA TYR A 21 -24.86 0.69 -1.12
C TYR A 21 -25.86 1.86 -1.28
N GLU A 22 -25.94 2.73 -0.27
CA GLU A 22 -26.86 3.88 -0.24
C GLU A 22 -26.29 5.13 -0.93
N LEU A 23 -25.01 5.12 -1.34
CA LEU A 23 -24.28 6.31 -1.78
C LEU A 23 -24.27 7.43 -0.71
N GLY A 24 -24.06 7.04 0.55
CA GLY A 24 -23.81 7.92 1.68
C GLY A 24 -22.32 8.16 1.96
N VAL A 25 -22.01 9.00 2.96
CA VAL A 25 -20.64 9.29 3.40
C VAL A 25 -20.28 8.42 4.61
N ALA A 26 -19.16 7.69 4.52
CA ALA A 26 -18.61 6.89 5.62
C ALA A 26 -17.89 7.79 6.65
N HIS A 27 -17.43 7.20 7.75
CA HIS A 27 -16.69 7.92 8.78
C HIS A 27 -15.44 8.64 8.23
N PRO A 28 -14.95 9.70 8.91
CA PRO A 28 -13.82 10.51 8.44
C PRO A 28 -12.57 9.69 8.05
N PRO A 29 -11.98 9.90 6.85
CA PRO A 29 -12.19 11.03 5.95
C PRO A 29 -13.21 10.77 4.81
N GLY A 30 -14.09 9.78 4.97
CA GLY A 30 -15.21 9.49 4.06
C GLY A 30 -14.93 8.46 2.96
N TYR A 31 -13.66 8.12 2.73
CA TYR A 31 -13.19 7.09 1.78
C TYR A 31 -13.88 7.13 0.40
N PRO A 32 -14.04 8.31 -0.24
CA PRO A 32 -14.90 8.47 -1.41
C PRO A 32 -14.55 7.54 -2.57
N LEU A 33 -13.26 7.27 -2.79
CA LEU A 33 -12.86 6.35 -3.86
C LEU A 33 -13.33 4.92 -3.59
N PHE A 34 -13.13 4.43 -2.38
CA PHE A 34 -13.56 3.08 -1.99
C PHE A 34 -15.08 2.95 -2.10
N THR A 35 -15.82 3.94 -1.59
CA THR A 35 -17.28 3.98 -1.61
C THR A 35 -17.84 3.92 -3.03
N LEU A 36 -17.29 4.73 -3.95
CA LEU A 36 -17.70 4.73 -5.36
C LEU A 36 -17.35 3.42 -6.08
N LEU A 37 -16.16 2.86 -5.84
CA LEU A 37 -15.76 1.57 -6.41
C LEU A 37 -16.62 0.41 -5.90
N ALA A 38 -16.92 0.40 -4.60
CA ALA A 38 -17.81 -0.59 -4.00
C ALA A 38 -19.22 -0.51 -4.59
N LYS A 39 -19.80 0.70 -4.75
CA LYS A 39 -21.09 0.87 -5.43
C LYS A 39 -21.06 0.37 -6.87
N LEU A 40 -19.99 0.68 -7.61
CA LEU A 40 -19.82 0.23 -8.99
C LEU A 40 -19.82 -1.30 -9.09
N VAL A 41 -19.02 -1.96 -8.25
CA VAL A 41 -18.92 -3.43 -8.25
C VAL A 41 -20.24 -4.09 -7.83
N MET A 42 -20.96 -3.51 -6.85
CA MET A 42 -22.30 -3.99 -6.49
C MET A 42 -23.27 -3.94 -7.68
N GLY A 43 -23.17 -2.93 -8.55
CA GLY A 43 -24.01 -2.80 -9.74
C GLY A 43 -23.59 -3.70 -10.90
N LEU A 44 -22.29 -3.95 -11.08
CA LEU A 44 -21.76 -4.74 -12.19
C LEU A 44 -21.82 -6.25 -11.95
N LEU A 45 -21.65 -6.71 -10.71
CA LEU A 45 -21.69 -8.14 -10.37
C LEU A 45 -23.09 -8.53 -9.89
N PRO A 46 -23.85 -9.37 -10.61
CA PRO A 46 -25.20 -9.76 -10.18
C PRO A 46 -25.22 -10.91 -9.16
N VAL A 47 -24.05 -11.43 -8.76
CA VAL A 47 -23.93 -12.65 -7.94
C VAL A 47 -23.65 -12.31 -6.47
N GLY A 48 -24.25 -13.08 -5.57
CA GLY A 48 -24.05 -12.96 -4.12
C GLY A 48 -24.67 -11.69 -3.51
N SER A 49 -24.52 -11.56 -2.20
CA SER A 49 -24.96 -10.38 -1.44
C SER A 49 -24.09 -9.15 -1.76
N PRO A 50 -24.55 -7.92 -1.51
CA PRO A 50 -23.69 -6.73 -1.59
C PRO A 50 -22.40 -6.87 -0.77
N ALA A 51 -22.48 -7.45 0.43
CA ALA A 51 -21.32 -7.72 1.27
C ALA A 51 -20.31 -8.66 0.59
N PHE A 52 -20.79 -9.77 0.01
CA PHE A 52 -19.94 -10.69 -0.75
C PHE A 52 -19.24 -10.00 -1.91
N ARG A 53 -19.94 -9.14 -2.67
CA ARG A 53 -19.38 -8.42 -3.82
C ARG A 53 -18.25 -7.48 -3.41
N VAL A 54 -18.38 -6.78 -2.28
CA VAL A 54 -17.33 -5.88 -1.77
C VAL A 54 -16.17 -6.65 -1.16
N ASN A 55 -16.44 -7.74 -0.42
CA ASN A 55 -15.37 -8.64 0.04
C ASN A 55 -14.56 -9.18 -1.16
N LEU A 56 -15.23 -9.57 -2.24
CA LEU A 56 -14.58 -10.03 -3.46
C LEU A 56 -13.74 -8.92 -4.12
N LEU A 57 -14.25 -7.68 -4.18
CA LEU A 57 -13.47 -6.52 -4.62
C LEU A 57 -12.18 -6.40 -3.80
N CYS A 58 -12.25 -6.42 -2.48
CA CYS A 58 -11.06 -6.35 -1.63
C CYS A 58 -10.07 -7.49 -1.92
N SER A 59 -10.55 -8.71 -2.15
CA SER A 59 -9.68 -9.85 -2.46
C SER A 59 -8.96 -9.70 -3.79
N LEU A 60 -9.66 -9.17 -4.80
CA LEU A 60 -9.04 -8.86 -6.10
C LEU A 60 -8.02 -7.73 -5.99
N LEU A 61 -8.31 -6.69 -5.19
CA LEU A 61 -7.38 -5.59 -4.92
C LEU A 61 -6.13 -6.08 -4.16
N GLY A 62 -6.30 -6.95 -3.17
CA GLY A 62 -5.18 -7.57 -2.44
C GLY A 62 -4.29 -8.44 -3.33
N ALA A 63 -4.90 -9.26 -4.21
CA ALA A 63 -4.16 -10.06 -5.19
C ALA A 63 -3.43 -9.19 -6.23
N ALA A 64 -4.05 -8.11 -6.68
CA ALA A 64 -3.43 -7.13 -7.56
C ALA A 64 -2.26 -6.41 -6.87
N ALA A 65 -2.40 -6.04 -5.59
CA ALA A 65 -1.31 -5.49 -4.80
C ALA A 65 -0.11 -6.45 -4.74
N ALA A 66 -0.34 -7.72 -4.39
CA ALA A 66 0.71 -8.74 -4.37
C ALA A 66 1.41 -8.90 -5.75
N SER A 67 0.63 -8.84 -6.83
CA SER A 67 1.16 -8.92 -8.21
C SER A 67 2.07 -7.72 -8.53
N LEU A 68 1.73 -6.52 -8.06
CA LEU A 68 2.57 -5.34 -8.21
C LEU A 68 3.86 -5.42 -7.37
N LEU A 69 3.81 -6.03 -6.18
CA LEU A 69 5.01 -6.26 -5.38
C LEU A 69 5.95 -7.26 -6.06
N PHE A 70 5.43 -8.39 -6.56
CA PHE A 70 6.17 -9.33 -7.41
C PHE A 70 6.84 -8.59 -8.56
N TYR A 71 6.05 -7.81 -9.29
CA TYR A 71 6.51 -7.14 -10.49
C TYR A 71 7.57 -6.07 -10.20
N THR A 72 7.43 -5.35 -9.09
CA THR A 72 8.44 -4.38 -8.63
C THR A 72 9.79 -5.06 -8.39
N VAL A 73 9.80 -6.19 -7.69
CA VAL A 73 11.05 -6.95 -7.44
C VAL A 73 11.63 -7.46 -8.76
N PHE A 74 10.80 -8.12 -9.58
CA PHE A 74 11.24 -8.64 -10.87
C PHE A 74 11.85 -7.56 -11.77
N ARG A 75 11.26 -6.36 -11.80
CA ARG A 75 11.78 -5.25 -12.60
C ARG A 75 13.13 -4.73 -12.11
N LEU A 76 13.25 -4.55 -10.79
CA LEU A 76 14.46 -4.00 -10.19
C LEU A 76 15.63 -4.98 -10.11
N SER A 77 15.39 -6.29 -10.12
CA SER A 77 16.46 -7.31 -9.96
C SER A 77 16.54 -8.35 -11.08
N GLY A 78 15.52 -8.48 -11.93
CA GLY A 78 15.38 -9.57 -12.89
C GLY A 78 14.98 -10.92 -12.27
N SER A 79 14.82 -11.01 -10.95
CA SER A 79 14.56 -12.27 -10.25
C SER A 79 13.07 -12.59 -10.13
N TYR A 80 12.65 -13.71 -10.72
CA TYR A 80 11.34 -14.30 -10.51
C TYR A 80 11.18 -14.86 -9.09
N ALA A 81 12.19 -15.54 -8.57
CA ALA A 81 12.16 -16.14 -7.23
C ALA A 81 12.05 -15.07 -6.14
N GLY A 82 12.79 -13.97 -6.25
CA GLY A 82 12.67 -12.81 -5.36
C GLY A 82 11.27 -12.17 -5.46
N GLY A 83 10.69 -12.09 -6.66
CA GLY A 83 9.31 -11.65 -6.84
C GLY A 83 8.30 -12.57 -6.15
N ILE A 84 8.43 -13.88 -6.31
CA ILE A 84 7.57 -14.87 -5.65
C ILE A 84 7.70 -14.79 -4.14
N LEU A 85 8.91 -14.61 -3.62
CA LEU A 85 9.13 -14.39 -2.19
C LEU A 85 8.33 -13.17 -1.71
N ALA A 86 8.49 -12.00 -2.37
CA ALA A 86 7.80 -10.77 -1.97
C ALA A 86 6.27 -10.92 -2.01
N ALA A 87 5.71 -11.42 -3.10
CA ALA A 87 4.27 -11.62 -3.20
C ALA A 87 3.76 -12.69 -2.22
N GLY A 88 4.50 -13.78 -2.04
CA GLY A 88 4.11 -14.88 -1.16
C GLY A 88 4.11 -14.48 0.31
N VAL A 89 5.21 -13.91 0.82
CA VAL A 89 5.27 -13.49 2.24
C VAL A 89 4.26 -12.40 2.55
N PHE A 90 4.03 -11.46 1.62
CA PHE A 90 2.98 -10.45 1.75
C PHE A 90 1.59 -11.09 1.78
N SER A 91 1.25 -11.92 0.79
CA SER A 91 -0.10 -12.49 0.66
C SER A 91 -0.45 -13.41 1.81
N PHE A 92 0.49 -14.23 2.27
CA PHE A 92 0.26 -15.21 3.33
C PHE A 92 0.55 -14.67 4.73
N SER A 93 0.85 -13.38 4.89
CA SER A 93 0.82 -12.72 6.20
C SER A 93 -0.60 -12.68 6.74
N ARG A 94 -0.76 -12.90 8.06
CA ARG A 94 -2.07 -12.96 8.73
C ARG A 94 -2.89 -11.69 8.49
N LEU A 95 -2.30 -10.52 8.75
CA LEU A 95 -3.00 -9.25 8.56
C LEU A 95 -3.36 -9.00 7.10
N THR A 96 -2.43 -9.22 6.17
CA THR A 96 -2.69 -9.00 4.74
C THR A 96 -3.84 -9.86 4.26
N TRP A 97 -3.84 -11.15 4.61
CA TRP A 97 -4.91 -12.07 4.21
C TRP A 97 -6.26 -11.65 4.80
N GLN A 98 -6.30 -11.40 6.11
CA GLN A 98 -7.52 -10.98 6.83
C GLN A 98 -8.16 -9.73 6.20
N TRP A 99 -7.36 -8.70 5.95
CA TRP A 99 -7.85 -7.43 5.39
C TRP A 99 -8.01 -7.46 3.86
N SER A 100 -7.55 -8.51 3.19
CA SER A 100 -7.82 -8.78 1.77
C SER A 100 -9.16 -9.48 1.55
N ILE A 101 -9.67 -10.22 2.51
CA ILE A 101 -10.98 -10.90 2.38
C ILE A 101 -12.14 -10.11 3.00
N THR A 102 -11.85 -8.95 3.60
CA THR A 102 -12.81 -8.12 4.35
C THR A 102 -13.07 -6.82 3.60
N ALA A 103 -14.33 -6.37 3.55
CA ALA A 103 -14.77 -5.10 2.94
C ALA A 103 -14.25 -3.86 3.68
N GLU A 104 -12.94 -3.63 3.55
CA GLU A 104 -12.17 -2.60 4.23
C GLU A 104 -11.24 -1.89 3.24
N VAL A 105 -10.85 -0.68 3.60
CA VAL A 105 -10.11 0.26 2.72
C VAL A 105 -8.63 -0.11 2.53
N PHE A 106 -8.12 -1.03 3.35
CA PHE A 106 -6.70 -1.39 3.40
C PHE A 106 -6.22 -2.08 2.13
N SER A 107 -7.05 -2.92 1.50
CA SER A 107 -6.68 -3.62 0.27
C SER A 107 -6.45 -2.65 -0.88
N LEU A 108 -7.31 -1.63 -1.00
CA LEU A 108 -7.14 -0.57 -1.99
C LEU A 108 -5.91 0.28 -1.67
N ASN A 109 -5.64 0.54 -0.39
CA ASN A 109 -4.43 1.26 0.01
C ASN A 109 -3.15 0.49 -0.32
N ASN A 110 -3.14 -0.83 -0.08
CA ASN A 110 -2.02 -1.71 -0.43
C ASN A 110 -1.80 -1.78 -1.94
N LEU A 111 -2.88 -1.75 -2.74
CA LEU A 111 -2.78 -1.61 -4.20
C LEU A 111 -2.07 -0.32 -4.59
N PHE A 112 -2.43 0.81 -3.97
CA PHE A 112 -1.75 2.09 -4.23
C PHE A 112 -0.28 2.09 -3.79
N VAL A 113 0.06 1.49 -2.65
CA VAL A 113 1.47 1.32 -2.24
C VAL A 113 2.23 0.52 -3.29
N GLY A 114 1.72 -0.65 -3.70
CA GLY A 114 2.33 -1.47 -4.75
C GLY A 114 2.44 -0.74 -6.10
N LEU A 115 1.44 0.06 -6.46
CA LEU A 115 1.43 0.87 -7.68
C LEU A 115 2.49 1.97 -7.62
N LEU A 116 2.62 2.70 -6.51
CA LEU A 116 3.64 3.73 -6.35
C LEU A 116 5.06 3.14 -6.40
N MET A 117 5.27 1.98 -5.78
CA MET A 117 6.55 1.26 -5.86
C MET A 117 6.87 0.82 -7.29
N THR A 118 5.88 0.25 -7.99
CA THR A 118 6.01 -0.16 -9.40
C THR A 118 6.32 1.03 -10.30
N LEU A 119 5.57 2.13 -10.15
CA LEU A 119 5.79 3.35 -10.94
C LEU A 119 7.15 3.98 -10.68
N THR A 120 7.65 3.92 -9.44
CA THR A 120 9.00 4.37 -9.10
C THR A 120 10.07 3.52 -9.80
N ALA A 121 9.92 2.19 -9.81
CA ALA A 121 10.82 1.30 -10.55
C ALA A 121 10.80 1.59 -12.06
N HIS A 122 9.62 1.75 -12.64
CA HIS A 122 9.46 2.16 -14.04
C HIS A 122 10.08 3.52 -14.35
N PHE A 123 9.91 4.50 -13.45
CA PHE A 123 10.46 5.83 -13.62
C PHE A 123 11.99 5.80 -13.64
N GLU A 124 12.60 5.00 -12.77
CA GLU A 124 14.05 4.80 -12.74
C GLU A 124 14.59 4.06 -13.97
N GLU A 125 13.79 3.17 -14.58
CA GLU A 125 14.14 2.43 -15.81
C GLU A 125 13.89 3.19 -17.10
N ALA A 126 13.02 4.20 -17.06
CA ALA A 126 12.67 4.97 -18.24
C ALA A 126 13.94 5.56 -18.88
N SER A 127 14.12 5.33 -20.18
CA SER A 127 15.32 5.73 -20.92
C SER A 127 15.20 7.18 -21.39
N THR A 128 13.98 7.59 -21.77
CA THR A 128 13.72 8.91 -22.37
C THR A 128 13.02 9.87 -21.40
N ALA A 129 13.24 11.17 -21.58
CA ALA A 129 12.52 12.22 -20.86
C ALA A 129 10.99 12.15 -21.08
N ARG A 130 10.57 11.72 -22.28
CA ARG A 130 9.15 11.55 -22.62
C ARG A 130 8.50 10.46 -21.80
N GLU A 131 9.17 9.33 -21.61
CA GLU A 131 8.70 8.23 -20.75
C GLU A 131 8.64 8.65 -19.29
N ARG A 132 9.71 9.25 -18.75
CA ARG A 132 9.75 9.77 -17.38
C ARG A 132 8.62 10.76 -17.12
N SER A 133 8.36 11.67 -18.05
CA SER A 133 7.25 12.63 -17.95
C SER A 133 5.87 11.95 -17.96
N LYS A 134 5.67 10.90 -18.78
CA LYS A 134 4.41 10.14 -18.78
C LYS A 134 4.20 9.43 -17.44
N ILE A 135 5.23 8.76 -16.94
CA ILE A 135 5.18 8.01 -15.68
C ILE A 135 4.96 8.95 -14.50
N SER A 136 5.67 10.09 -14.44
CA SER A 136 5.49 11.06 -13.35
C SER A 136 4.10 11.70 -13.32
N LYS A 137 3.52 11.99 -14.50
CA LYS A 137 2.13 12.49 -14.59
C LYS A 137 1.10 11.45 -14.13
N PHE A 138 1.27 10.19 -14.55
CA PHE A 138 0.40 9.11 -14.10
C PHE A 138 0.58 8.85 -12.59
N GLY A 139 1.81 8.85 -12.09
CA GLY A 139 2.11 8.77 -10.66
C GLY A 139 1.49 9.91 -9.87
N ALA A 140 1.55 11.16 -10.36
CA ALA A 140 0.90 12.30 -9.72
C ALA A 140 -0.62 12.12 -9.63
N PHE A 141 -1.26 11.64 -10.70
CA PHE A 141 -2.68 11.26 -10.67
C PHE A 141 -2.97 10.17 -9.64
N CYS A 142 -2.15 9.11 -9.59
CA CYS A 142 -2.29 8.04 -8.60
C CYS A 142 -2.10 8.55 -7.16
N CYS A 143 -1.19 9.50 -6.90
CA CYS A 143 -1.02 10.13 -5.59
C CYS A 143 -2.27 10.88 -5.14
N GLY A 144 -2.95 11.61 -6.04
CA GLY A 144 -4.21 12.29 -5.72
C GLY A 144 -5.34 11.28 -5.48
N LEU A 145 -5.41 10.27 -6.34
CA LEU A 145 -6.43 9.22 -6.25
C LEU A 145 -6.28 8.38 -4.98
N SER A 146 -5.06 8.07 -4.55
CA SER A 146 -4.82 7.28 -3.35
C SER A 146 -5.22 8.00 -2.06
N LEU A 147 -5.08 9.34 -2.02
CA LEU A 147 -5.55 10.15 -0.89
C LEU A 147 -7.07 10.04 -0.71
N CYS A 148 -7.82 9.92 -1.81
CA CYS A 148 -9.27 9.69 -1.78
C CYS A 148 -9.68 8.32 -1.21
N ASN A 149 -8.73 7.40 -1.03
CA ASN A 149 -8.95 6.16 -0.32
C ASN A 149 -8.52 6.31 1.14
N GLN A 150 -7.23 6.44 1.43
CA GLN A 150 -6.75 6.44 2.82
C GLN A 150 -5.59 7.42 2.99
N HIS A 151 -5.72 8.36 3.93
CA HIS A 151 -4.75 9.44 4.14
C HIS A 151 -3.35 8.98 4.54
N THR A 152 -3.20 7.77 5.10
CA THR A 152 -1.89 7.24 5.51
C THR A 152 -0.89 7.12 4.37
N ILE A 153 -1.38 7.04 3.12
CA ILE A 153 -0.55 7.05 1.91
C ILE A 153 0.28 8.33 1.76
N VAL A 154 -0.09 9.43 2.42
CA VAL A 154 0.66 10.70 2.38
C VAL A 154 2.11 10.54 2.82
N LEU A 155 2.39 9.61 3.74
CA LEU A 155 3.75 9.32 4.22
C LEU A 155 4.61 8.73 3.09
N TYR A 156 4.03 7.91 2.22
CA TYR A 156 4.72 7.39 1.04
C TYR A 156 4.91 8.47 -0.03
N ILE A 157 3.86 9.29 -0.27
CA ILE A 157 3.91 10.41 -1.22
C ILE A 157 5.00 11.41 -0.80
N ALA A 158 5.16 11.68 0.49
CA ALA A 158 6.18 12.57 1.04
C ALA A 158 7.62 12.09 0.78
N CYS A 159 7.85 10.79 0.55
CA CYS A 159 9.14 10.28 0.10
C CYS A 159 9.26 10.28 -1.43
N VAL A 160 8.25 9.76 -2.12
CA VAL A 160 8.29 9.53 -3.58
C VAL A 160 8.32 10.84 -4.35
N VAL A 161 7.50 11.84 -3.99
CA VAL A 161 7.40 13.09 -4.75
C VAL A 161 8.71 13.88 -4.73
N PRO A 162 9.34 14.17 -3.57
CA PRO A 162 10.65 14.84 -3.56
C PRO A 162 11.72 14.05 -4.30
N TRP A 163 11.72 12.72 -4.21
CA TRP A 163 12.67 11.89 -4.94
C TRP A 163 12.48 12.02 -6.46
N VAL A 164 11.25 11.90 -6.97
CA VAL A 164 10.95 12.07 -8.42
C VAL A 164 11.32 13.48 -8.89
N LEU A 165 10.97 14.52 -8.14
CA LEU A 165 11.31 15.91 -8.49
C LEU A 165 12.82 16.14 -8.50
N SER A 166 13.55 15.59 -7.53
CA SER A 166 15.01 15.62 -7.49
C SER A 166 15.64 14.95 -8.71
N GLN A 167 15.12 13.78 -9.11
CA GLN A 167 15.60 13.07 -10.30
C GLN A 167 15.32 13.87 -11.59
N LEU A 168 14.12 14.43 -11.75
CA LEU A 168 13.77 15.28 -12.89
C LEU A 168 14.64 16.55 -12.94
N PHE A 169 14.90 17.16 -11.78
CA PHE A 169 15.77 18.34 -11.68
C PHE A 169 17.21 18.01 -12.08
N ARG A 170 17.79 16.94 -11.53
CA ARG A 170 19.15 16.48 -11.86
C ARG A 170 19.33 16.13 -13.34
N LYS A 171 18.27 15.65 -13.99
CA LYS A 171 18.26 15.33 -15.43
C LYS A 171 17.91 16.54 -16.31
N MET A 172 17.71 17.73 -15.75
CA MET A 172 17.29 18.94 -16.48
C MET A 172 15.94 18.79 -17.21
N GLU A 173 15.05 17.96 -16.67
CA GLU A 173 13.71 17.64 -17.23
C GLU A 173 12.57 18.31 -16.46
N LEU A 174 12.91 19.05 -15.40
CA LEU A 174 11.96 19.79 -14.58
C LEU A 174 11.85 21.23 -15.08
N SER A 175 10.64 21.61 -15.49
CA SER A 175 10.28 23.00 -15.85
C SER A 175 9.01 23.39 -15.13
N LEU A 176 8.73 24.70 -15.04
CA LEU A 176 7.48 25.20 -14.46
C LEU A 176 6.25 24.60 -15.17
N GLY A 177 6.28 24.52 -16.50
CA GLY A 177 5.20 23.89 -17.27
C GLY A 177 5.04 22.39 -16.98
N HIS A 178 6.12 21.67 -16.66
CA HIS A 178 6.03 20.28 -16.23
C HIS A 178 5.44 20.18 -14.82
N LEU A 179 5.89 21.01 -13.88
CA LEU A 179 5.33 21.08 -12.52
C LEU A 179 3.82 21.36 -12.51
N LEU A 180 3.36 22.31 -13.34
CA LEU A 180 1.93 22.59 -13.50
C LEU A 180 1.16 21.38 -14.01
N LYS A 181 1.71 20.62 -14.98
CA LYS A 181 1.08 19.38 -15.47
C LYS A 181 1.01 18.31 -14.38
N LEU A 182 2.05 18.17 -13.55
CA LEU A 182 2.02 17.24 -12.42
C LEU A 182 0.96 17.65 -11.40
N GLY A 183 0.88 18.95 -11.07
CA GLY A 183 -0.16 19.51 -10.20
C GLY A 183 -1.57 19.24 -10.74
N LEU A 184 -1.81 19.49 -12.03
CA LEU A 184 -3.10 19.21 -12.67
C LEU A 184 -3.46 17.72 -12.64
N CYS A 185 -2.51 16.82 -12.89
CA CYS A 185 -2.74 15.37 -12.79
C CYS A 185 -3.09 14.98 -11.34
N PHE A 186 -2.37 15.50 -10.35
CA PHE A 186 -2.67 15.26 -8.94
C PHE A 186 -4.07 15.76 -8.54
N LEU A 187 -4.43 16.99 -8.93
CA LEU A 187 -5.77 17.54 -8.69
C LEU A 187 -6.86 16.74 -9.40
N ALA A 188 -6.61 16.23 -10.61
CA ALA A 188 -7.53 15.33 -11.29
C ALA A 188 -7.73 14.01 -10.51
N GLY A 189 -6.68 13.51 -9.84
CA GLY A 189 -6.78 12.36 -8.94
C GLY A 189 -7.66 12.63 -7.72
N LEU A 190 -7.76 13.87 -7.26
CA LEU A 190 -8.58 14.27 -6.10
C LEU A 190 -10.07 14.44 -6.42
N LEU A 191 -10.50 14.31 -7.68
CA LEU A 191 -11.90 14.47 -8.09
C LEU A 191 -12.90 13.61 -7.31
N PRO A 192 -12.61 12.37 -6.86
CA PRO A 192 -13.53 11.62 -6.03
C PRO A 192 -13.96 12.36 -4.75
N TYR A 193 -13.18 13.29 -4.20
CA TYR A 193 -13.63 14.08 -3.04
C TYR A 193 -14.87 14.92 -3.30
N LEU A 194 -15.18 15.26 -4.56
CA LEU A 194 -16.42 15.94 -4.93
C LEU A 194 -17.67 15.11 -4.60
N TYR A 195 -17.51 13.78 -4.42
CA TYR A 195 -18.57 12.90 -3.96
C TYR A 195 -19.10 13.27 -2.58
N LEU A 196 -18.23 13.71 -1.65
CA LEU A 196 -18.65 13.99 -0.28
C LEU A 196 -19.72 15.08 -0.23
N PRO A 197 -19.47 16.33 -0.70
CA PRO A 197 -20.51 17.35 -0.72
C PRO A 197 -21.70 16.95 -1.60
N ALA A 198 -21.47 16.29 -2.75
CA ALA A 198 -22.55 15.87 -3.63
C ALA A 198 -23.52 14.89 -2.96
N SER A 199 -23.01 13.92 -2.19
CA SER A 199 -23.81 12.98 -1.42
C SER A 199 -24.63 13.71 -0.34
N SER A 200 -24.01 14.60 0.44
CA SER A 200 -24.69 15.37 1.49
C SER A 200 -25.76 16.30 0.92
N TYR A 201 -25.49 16.98 -0.20
CA TYR A 201 -26.46 17.87 -0.86
C TYR A 201 -27.67 17.12 -1.41
N LEU A 202 -27.46 15.92 -1.99
CA LEU A 202 -28.55 15.11 -2.50
C LEU A 202 -29.37 14.46 -1.37
N SER A 203 -28.72 14.18 -0.22
CA SER A 203 -29.32 13.66 1.01
C SER A 203 -30.26 12.45 0.78
N ARG A 204 -29.93 11.60 -0.20
CA ARG A 204 -30.73 10.40 -0.56
C ARG A 204 -30.44 9.20 0.32
N ALA A 205 -29.21 9.09 0.82
CA ALA A 205 -28.80 8.00 1.68
C ALA A 205 -29.50 8.12 3.04
N ARG A 206 -30.02 7.01 3.56
CA ARG A 206 -30.65 6.99 4.90
C ARG A 206 -29.66 7.26 6.03
N TRP A 207 -28.38 7.10 5.76
CA TRP A 207 -27.31 7.24 6.73
C TRP A 207 -26.04 7.79 6.08
N THR A 208 -25.40 8.75 6.74
CA THR A 208 -24.21 9.48 6.29
C THR A 208 -23.56 10.11 7.53
N TRP A 209 -22.23 10.09 7.61
CA TRP A 209 -21.49 10.81 8.65
C TRP A 209 -21.32 12.28 8.32
N GLY A 210 -21.61 13.14 9.30
CA GLY A 210 -21.40 14.59 9.20
C GLY A 210 -22.22 15.26 8.10
N ASP A 211 -22.01 16.57 7.94
CA ASP A 211 -22.58 17.38 6.87
C ASP A 211 -21.44 18.04 6.09
N GLN A 212 -21.27 17.66 4.82
CA GLN A 212 -20.23 18.18 3.93
C GLN A 212 -20.78 19.20 2.92
N THR A 213 -22.01 19.71 3.11
CA THR A 213 -22.58 20.75 2.23
C THR A 213 -21.83 22.08 2.34
N THR A 214 -21.23 22.38 3.49
CA THR A 214 -20.42 23.59 3.69
C THR A 214 -18.93 23.30 3.55
N PHE A 215 -18.13 24.31 3.19
CA PHE A 215 -16.68 24.18 3.13
C PHE A 215 -16.07 23.78 4.48
N GLN A 216 -16.58 24.35 5.58
CA GLN A 216 -16.13 23.99 6.93
C GLN A 216 -16.48 22.54 7.27
N GLY A 217 -17.72 22.10 6.99
CA GLY A 217 -18.13 20.72 7.23
C GLY A 217 -17.32 19.71 6.40
N PHE A 218 -17.04 20.03 5.14
CA PHE A 218 -16.11 19.26 4.32
C PHE A 218 -14.71 19.21 4.96
N LEU A 219 -14.17 20.34 5.41
CA LEU A 219 -12.83 20.40 5.98
C LEU A 219 -12.72 19.62 7.30
N THR A 220 -13.70 19.77 8.19
CA THR A 220 -13.80 19.02 9.46
C THR A 220 -13.80 17.51 9.21
N HIS A 221 -14.59 17.05 8.23
CA HIS A 221 -14.65 15.64 7.87
C HIS A 221 -13.36 15.16 7.17
N PHE A 222 -12.84 15.94 6.22
CA PHE A 222 -11.61 15.63 5.50
C PHE A 222 -10.41 15.54 6.45
N LEU A 223 -10.23 16.51 7.33
CA LEU A 223 -9.14 16.55 8.31
C LEU A 223 -9.35 15.62 9.50
N ARG A 224 -10.49 14.92 9.57
CA ARG A 224 -10.84 14.01 10.67
C ARG A 224 -10.73 14.71 12.02
N GLU A 225 -11.17 15.97 12.09
CA GLU A 225 -11.11 16.79 13.31
C GLU A 225 -11.87 16.13 14.46
N GLU A 226 -12.95 15.40 14.14
CA GLU A 226 -13.78 14.61 15.06
C GLU A 226 -12.98 13.52 15.80
N TYR A 227 -11.88 13.05 15.22
CA TYR A 227 -10.96 12.10 15.84
C TYR A 227 -9.70 12.77 16.45
N GLY A 228 -9.56 14.09 16.31
CA GLY A 228 -8.35 14.82 16.72
C GLY A 228 -7.23 14.82 15.67
N THR A 229 -7.57 14.64 14.38
CA THR A 229 -6.72 14.68 13.16
C THR A 229 -5.55 13.70 13.12
N PHE A 230 -4.70 13.69 14.13
CA PHE A 230 -3.56 12.78 14.26
C PHE A 230 -3.75 11.73 15.35
N ASN A 231 -4.75 11.84 16.22
CA ASN A 231 -4.97 10.87 17.31
C ASN A 231 -5.58 9.57 16.74
N LEU A 232 -5.09 8.42 17.21
CA LEU A 232 -5.70 7.11 16.90
C LEU A 232 -6.77 6.72 17.94
N GLY A 233 -6.76 7.37 19.10
CA GLY A 233 -7.74 7.24 20.17
C GLY A 233 -7.31 8.02 21.41
N GLN A 234 -7.90 7.72 22.57
CA GLN A 234 -7.47 8.31 23.84
C GLN A 234 -6.06 7.80 24.21
N PRO A 235 -5.13 8.69 24.61
CA PRO A 235 -3.76 8.28 24.95
C PRO A 235 -3.74 7.26 26.09
N GLY A 236 -3.11 6.11 25.87
CA GLY A 236 -2.60 5.24 26.91
C GLY A 236 -1.15 5.59 27.26
N ASP A 237 -0.69 5.17 28.45
CA ASP A 237 0.68 5.45 28.93
C ASP A 237 1.76 4.61 28.24
N ASP A 238 1.38 3.55 27.51
CA ASP A 238 2.32 2.64 26.85
C ASP A 238 2.57 3.00 25.37
N LEU A 239 3.85 3.14 25.03
CA LEU A 239 4.28 3.38 23.65
C LEU A 239 4.27 2.06 22.87
N ALA A 240 3.28 1.90 21.98
CA ALA A 240 3.15 0.71 21.17
C ALA A 240 4.25 0.65 20.10
N GLN A 241 5.10 -0.38 20.17
CA GLN A 241 6.12 -0.61 19.14
C GLN A 241 5.50 -1.28 17.91
N MET A 242 5.87 -0.80 16.72
CA MET A 242 5.58 -1.53 15.49
C MET A 242 6.31 -2.86 15.51
N LYS A 243 5.54 -3.96 15.49
CA LYS A 243 6.07 -5.31 15.35
C LYS A 243 5.89 -5.76 13.91
N SER A 244 6.88 -6.47 13.39
CA SER A 244 6.76 -7.16 12.11
C SER A 244 6.11 -8.52 12.34
N GLU A 245 5.09 -8.86 11.55
CA GLU A 245 4.55 -10.23 11.48
C GLU A 245 5.40 -11.15 10.59
N LEU A 246 6.35 -10.57 9.85
CA LEU A 246 7.25 -11.32 8.97
C LEU A 246 8.39 -11.95 9.78
N SER A 247 8.82 -13.12 9.33
CA SER A 247 9.86 -13.92 10.00
C SER A 247 11.24 -13.24 9.98
N LEU A 248 12.09 -13.59 10.96
CA LEU A 248 13.45 -13.04 11.07
C LEU A 248 14.28 -13.21 9.78
N PRO A 249 14.23 -14.35 9.06
CA PRO A 249 14.91 -14.47 7.77
C PRO A 249 14.43 -13.45 6.71
N VAL A 250 13.12 -13.15 6.66
CA VAL A 250 12.57 -12.15 5.74
C VAL A 250 13.07 -10.75 6.09
N LEU A 251 13.12 -10.42 7.38
CA LEU A 251 13.69 -9.16 7.86
C LEU A 251 15.19 -9.06 7.56
N ALA A 252 15.94 -10.16 7.74
CA ALA A 252 17.36 -10.22 7.42
C ALA A 252 17.60 -10.00 5.92
N LEU A 253 16.79 -10.60 5.04
CA LEU A 253 16.87 -10.36 3.60
C LEU A 253 16.55 -8.90 3.24
N ALA A 254 15.55 -8.29 3.87
CA ALA A 254 15.26 -6.88 3.67
C ALA A 254 16.45 -5.99 4.06
N LEU A 255 17.14 -6.30 5.16
CA LEU A 255 18.37 -5.62 5.55
C LEU A 255 19.50 -5.84 4.55
N VAL A 256 19.65 -7.06 4.02
CA VAL A 256 20.64 -7.36 2.97
C VAL A 256 20.41 -6.47 1.75
N ALA A 257 19.17 -6.25 1.32
CA ALA A 257 18.90 -5.34 0.20
C ALA A 257 19.40 -3.93 0.48
N CYS A 258 19.19 -3.39 1.68
CA CYS A 258 19.64 -2.06 2.07
C CYS A 258 21.17 -1.95 2.16
N VAL A 259 21.84 -2.91 2.81
CA VAL A 259 23.30 -2.91 3.03
C VAL A 259 24.06 -3.12 1.72
N ASN A 260 23.56 -4.00 0.86
CA ASN A 260 24.27 -4.39 -0.35
C ASN A 260 24.18 -3.35 -1.48
N THR A 261 23.38 -2.28 -1.30
CA THR A 261 23.43 -1.09 -2.17
C THR A 261 24.80 -0.39 -2.19
N VAL A 262 25.67 -0.71 -1.23
CA VAL A 262 27.04 -0.19 -1.08
C VAL A 262 28.04 -0.97 -1.94
N LEU A 263 27.74 -2.20 -2.34
CA LEU A 263 28.57 -2.99 -3.26
C LEU A 263 27.98 -2.87 -4.67
N PRO A 264 28.62 -2.15 -5.60
CA PRO A 264 28.07 -1.91 -6.93
C PRO A 264 28.02 -3.22 -7.73
N THR A 265 26.86 -3.88 -7.72
CA THR A 265 26.55 -4.95 -8.67
C THR A 265 25.91 -4.34 -9.93
N LYS A 266 26.21 -4.91 -11.10
CA LYS A 266 25.83 -4.35 -12.42
C LYS A 266 24.31 -4.19 -12.66
N GLN A 267 23.46 -4.74 -11.79
CA GLN A 267 22.01 -4.80 -12.01
C GLN A 267 21.17 -4.05 -10.98
N GLN A 268 21.74 -3.59 -9.86
CA GLN A 268 20.94 -3.13 -8.73
C GLN A 268 20.77 -1.60 -8.69
N LYS A 269 19.52 -1.13 -8.69
CA LYS A 269 19.15 0.29 -8.64
C LYS A 269 19.15 0.81 -7.20
N SER A 270 20.35 1.03 -6.67
CA SER A 270 20.63 1.61 -5.34
C SER A 270 19.70 2.79 -4.93
N PRO A 271 19.42 3.81 -5.77
CA PRO A 271 18.59 4.94 -5.33
C PRO A 271 17.12 4.59 -5.05
N VAL A 272 16.56 3.56 -5.69
CA VAL A 272 15.17 3.12 -5.47
C VAL A 272 15.05 2.31 -4.18
N ILE A 273 16.06 1.49 -3.87
CA ILE A 273 16.12 0.73 -2.62
C ILE A 273 16.17 1.68 -1.42
N TRP A 274 17.01 2.72 -1.47
CA TRP A 274 17.05 3.74 -0.42
C TRP A 274 15.75 4.52 -0.29
N LEU A 275 15.04 4.79 -1.40
CA LEU A 275 13.71 5.37 -1.34
C LEU A 275 12.72 4.43 -0.62
N PHE A 276 12.72 3.14 -0.93
CA PHE A 276 11.86 2.16 -0.25
C PHE A 276 12.22 2.01 1.24
N ALA A 277 13.51 2.01 1.59
CA ALA A 277 13.94 2.04 2.98
C ALA A 277 13.48 3.32 3.69
N GLY A 278 13.60 4.49 3.05
CA GLY A 278 13.10 5.77 3.57
C GLY A 278 11.59 5.78 3.78
N MET A 279 10.83 5.21 2.83
CA MET A 279 9.38 5.01 2.94
C MET A 279 9.03 4.13 4.16
N LEU A 280 9.73 3.00 4.33
CA LEU A 280 9.55 2.11 5.47
C LEU A 280 9.85 2.80 6.81
N CYS A 281 10.98 3.52 6.88
CA CYS A 281 11.40 4.23 8.08
C CYS A 281 10.41 5.35 8.44
N LEU A 282 10.06 6.23 7.50
CA LEU A 282 9.14 7.34 7.76
C LEU A 282 7.77 6.82 8.22
N TYR A 283 7.23 5.84 7.51
CA TYR A 283 5.93 5.25 7.85
C TYR A 283 5.97 4.58 9.22
N SER A 284 7.00 3.76 9.48
CA SER A 284 7.06 2.99 10.72
C SER A 284 7.35 3.85 11.95
N LEU A 285 8.20 4.87 11.82
CA LEU A 285 8.46 5.84 12.89
C LEU A 285 7.22 6.69 13.19
N PHE A 286 6.50 7.12 12.15
CA PHE A 286 5.27 7.90 12.33
C PHE A 286 4.23 7.11 13.13
N PHE A 287 3.96 5.86 12.77
CA PHE A 287 2.98 5.05 13.49
C PHE A 287 3.48 4.54 14.84
N SER A 288 4.78 4.32 15.03
CA SER A 288 5.33 4.04 16.37
C SER A 288 5.19 5.26 17.29
N TRP A 289 5.31 6.47 16.76
CA TRP A 289 5.09 7.71 17.52
C TRP A 289 3.60 7.99 17.79
N ARG A 290 2.72 7.71 16.83
CA ARG A 290 1.28 7.98 16.92
C ARG A 290 0.45 6.84 17.51
N ALA A 291 1.00 5.63 17.66
CA ALA A 291 0.34 4.52 18.33
C ALA A 291 0.24 4.78 19.84
N ASN A 292 -0.77 5.59 20.18
CA ASN A 292 -1.06 6.08 21.52
C ASN A 292 -2.13 5.22 22.23
N LEU A 293 -2.19 3.92 21.93
CA LEU A 293 -3.21 3.01 22.47
C LEU A 293 -2.58 1.94 23.36
N ASP A 294 -3.28 1.59 24.43
CA ASP A 294 -2.91 0.49 25.33
C ASP A 294 -3.04 -0.87 24.62
N ILE A 295 -1.92 -1.37 24.08
CA ILE A 295 -1.85 -2.64 23.34
C ILE A 295 -2.01 -3.88 24.20
N THR A 296 -2.10 -3.75 25.53
CA THR A 296 -2.49 -4.89 26.39
C THR A 296 -3.94 -5.30 26.16
N LYS A 297 -4.77 -4.37 25.65
CA LYS A 297 -6.16 -4.62 25.27
C LYS A 297 -6.22 -5.18 23.85
N PRO A 298 -6.78 -6.40 23.64
CA PRO A 298 -6.83 -7.03 22.31
C PRO A 298 -7.49 -6.18 21.22
N LEU A 299 -8.51 -5.40 21.59
CA LEU A 299 -9.19 -4.48 20.66
C LEU A 299 -8.23 -3.42 20.11
N PHE A 300 -7.44 -2.79 20.98
CA PHE A 300 -6.50 -1.74 20.61
C PHE A 300 -5.30 -2.27 19.86
N LEU A 301 -4.82 -3.47 20.21
CA LEU A 301 -3.84 -4.18 19.41
C LEU A 301 -4.36 -4.36 17.96
N GLY A 302 -5.58 -4.85 17.79
CA GLY A 302 -6.19 -5.02 16.46
C GLY A 302 -6.36 -3.73 15.67
N VAL A 303 -6.46 -2.56 16.32
CA VAL A 303 -6.45 -1.24 15.67
C VAL A 303 -5.05 -0.87 15.20
N VAL A 304 -4.04 -1.04 16.06
CA VAL A 304 -2.64 -0.69 15.74
C VAL A 304 -2.07 -1.60 14.65
N GLU A 305 -2.39 -2.90 14.69
CA GLU A 305 -1.93 -3.90 13.72
C GLU A 305 -2.31 -3.55 12.27
N ARG A 306 -3.44 -2.86 12.05
CA ARG A 306 -3.86 -2.41 10.70
C ARG A 306 -2.81 -1.52 10.02
N PHE A 307 -2.01 -0.79 10.80
CA PHE A 307 -0.95 0.06 10.27
C PHE A 307 0.31 -0.74 9.88
N TRP A 308 0.46 -2.00 10.29
CA TRP A 308 1.64 -2.80 9.92
C TRP A 308 1.59 -3.29 8.48
N LEU A 309 0.40 -3.30 7.86
CA LEU A 309 0.16 -3.78 6.48
C LEU A 309 1.09 -3.12 5.45
N GLN A 310 1.18 -1.80 5.45
CA GLN A 310 1.94 -1.07 4.44
C GLN A 310 3.46 -1.21 4.68
N SER A 311 3.91 -1.23 5.94
CA SER A 311 5.31 -1.56 6.27
C SER A 311 5.67 -2.97 5.80
N ASN A 312 4.79 -3.95 6.04
CA ASN A 312 5.00 -5.33 5.59
C ASN A 312 5.12 -5.43 4.06
N ALA A 313 4.34 -4.65 3.29
CA ALA A 313 4.46 -4.60 1.83
C ALA A 313 5.85 -4.15 1.38
N VAL A 314 6.41 -3.11 2.02
CA VAL A 314 7.75 -2.60 1.69
C VAL A 314 8.84 -3.60 2.11
N VAL A 315 8.74 -4.17 3.31
CA VAL A 315 9.66 -5.21 3.79
C VAL A 315 9.65 -6.42 2.85
N ALA A 316 8.48 -6.85 2.38
CA ALA A 316 8.37 -7.96 1.44
C ALA A 316 9.12 -7.70 0.13
N VAL A 317 8.99 -6.50 -0.44
CA VAL A 317 9.75 -6.10 -1.64
C VAL A 317 11.25 -6.05 -1.36
N LEU A 318 11.67 -5.42 -0.26
CA LEU A 318 13.09 -5.38 0.13
C LEU A 318 13.65 -6.79 0.35
N ALA A 319 12.90 -7.70 0.97
CA ALA A 319 13.32 -9.09 1.16
C ALA A 319 13.49 -9.83 -0.19
N GLY A 320 12.56 -9.63 -1.12
CA GLY A 320 12.67 -10.16 -2.49
C GLY A 320 13.92 -9.64 -3.22
N LEU A 321 14.23 -8.35 -3.09
CA LEU A 321 15.45 -7.75 -3.62
C LEU A 321 16.70 -8.30 -2.92
N GLY A 322 16.65 -8.50 -1.61
CA GLY A 322 17.74 -9.05 -0.81
C GLY A 322 18.10 -10.47 -1.24
N LEU A 323 17.09 -11.32 -1.45
CA LEU A 323 17.28 -12.68 -1.97
C LEU A 323 17.95 -12.65 -3.35
N ALA A 324 17.43 -11.83 -4.27
CA ALA A 324 18.01 -11.68 -5.60
C ALA A 324 19.47 -11.19 -5.54
N THR A 325 19.79 -10.33 -4.57
CA THR A 325 21.16 -9.84 -4.38
C THR A 325 22.09 -10.93 -3.89
N LEU A 326 21.66 -11.74 -2.92
CA LEU A 326 22.46 -12.89 -2.45
C LEU A 326 22.71 -13.88 -3.58
N ALA A 327 21.70 -14.16 -4.40
CA ALA A 327 21.85 -15.03 -5.57
C ALA A 327 22.86 -14.46 -6.58
N SER A 328 22.80 -13.15 -6.87
CA SER A 328 23.74 -12.47 -7.78
C SER A 328 25.18 -12.42 -7.24
N VAL A 329 25.37 -12.24 -5.93
CA VAL A 329 26.70 -12.28 -5.32
C VAL A 329 27.25 -13.70 -5.35
N GLY A 330 26.41 -14.69 -5.01
CA GLY A 330 26.76 -16.11 -5.07
C GLY A 330 27.21 -16.55 -6.47
N SER A 331 26.52 -16.10 -7.52
CA SER A 331 26.87 -16.44 -8.92
C SER A 331 28.20 -15.85 -9.38
N THR A 332 28.54 -14.68 -8.86
CA THR A 332 29.83 -14.03 -9.12
C THR A 332 30.98 -14.77 -8.41
N MET A 333 30.75 -15.26 -7.18
CA MET A 333 31.78 -15.94 -6.37
C MET A 333 32.01 -17.41 -6.76
N LEU A 334 30.98 -18.09 -7.28
CA LEU A 334 31.00 -19.54 -7.58
C LEU A 334 31.02 -19.84 -9.10
N GLU A 335 31.53 -18.93 -9.92
CA GLU A 335 31.69 -19.08 -11.39
C GLU A 335 30.45 -19.68 -12.08
N SER A 336 29.27 -19.07 -11.87
CA SER A 336 28.02 -19.46 -12.57
C SER A 336 27.62 -20.94 -12.44
N SER A 337 27.77 -21.53 -11.25
CA SER A 337 27.22 -22.86 -10.93
C SER A 337 25.73 -22.97 -11.30
N CYS A 338 25.37 -24.05 -12.02
CA CYS A 338 23.98 -24.42 -12.38
C CYS A 338 23.05 -24.56 -11.16
N VAL A 339 23.61 -24.70 -9.95
CA VAL A 339 22.86 -24.94 -8.70
C VAL A 339 22.27 -23.65 -8.12
N LEU A 340 22.84 -22.48 -8.41
CA LEU A 340 22.45 -21.23 -7.75
C LEU A 340 21.01 -20.77 -8.03
N PRO A 341 20.48 -20.85 -9.27
CA PRO A 341 19.07 -20.56 -9.52
C PRO A 341 18.12 -21.47 -8.73
N TRP A 342 18.48 -22.75 -8.57
CA TRP A 342 17.70 -23.70 -7.78
C TRP A 342 17.70 -23.33 -6.28
N LEU A 343 18.83 -22.88 -5.74
CA LEU A 343 18.92 -22.43 -4.35
C LEU A 343 18.09 -21.16 -4.10
N GLU A 344 18.05 -20.24 -5.05
CA GLU A 344 17.21 -19.05 -4.97
C GLU A 344 15.72 -19.42 -4.91
N TRP A 345 15.27 -20.27 -5.83
CA TRP A 345 13.89 -20.79 -5.85
C TRP A 345 13.54 -21.58 -4.60
N LEU A 346 14.43 -22.47 -4.14
CA LEU A 346 14.23 -23.27 -2.95
C LEU A 346 14.08 -22.38 -1.71
N SER A 347 14.89 -21.32 -1.61
CA SER A 347 14.83 -20.36 -0.50
C SER A 347 13.52 -19.58 -0.52
N ALA A 348 13.09 -19.09 -1.69
CA ALA A 348 11.80 -18.41 -1.85
C ALA A 348 10.62 -19.31 -1.42
N LEU A 349 10.56 -20.54 -1.93
CA LEU A 349 9.50 -21.49 -1.61
C LEU A 349 9.52 -21.91 -0.14
N THR A 350 10.70 -22.10 0.46
CA THR A 350 10.82 -22.48 1.88
C THR A 350 10.31 -21.36 2.79
N LEU A 351 10.66 -20.10 2.50
CA LEU A 351 10.19 -18.97 3.31
C LEU A 351 8.68 -18.73 3.16
N VAL A 352 8.14 -18.87 1.95
CA VAL A 352 6.69 -18.75 1.71
C VAL A 352 5.92 -19.88 2.40
N THR A 353 6.38 -21.13 2.28
CA THR A 353 5.75 -22.27 2.97
C THR A 353 5.85 -22.16 4.49
N SER A 354 6.99 -21.68 5.02
CA SER A 354 7.16 -21.38 6.44
C SER A 354 6.16 -20.29 6.91
N GLN A 355 5.95 -19.24 6.11
CA GLN A 355 4.98 -18.19 6.42
C GLN A 355 3.54 -18.74 6.49
N ILE A 356 3.17 -19.60 5.55
CA ILE A 356 1.85 -20.26 5.55
C ILE A 356 1.69 -21.13 6.79
N TRP A 357 2.70 -21.97 7.08
CA TRP A 357 2.65 -22.90 8.21
C TRP A 357 2.59 -22.17 9.56
N ALA A 358 3.31 -21.05 9.71
CA ALA A 358 3.30 -20.26 10.95
C ALA A 358 1.94 -19.57 11.21
N ASN A 359 1.20 -19.22 10.15
CA ASN A 359 -0.02 -18.41 10.26
C ASN A 359 -1.33 -19.20 10.21
N TYR A 360 -1.35 -20.40 9.61
CA TYR A 360 -2.58 -21.12 9.29
C TYR A 360 -2.59 -22.60 9.72
N ARG A 361 -1.76 -22.98 10.68
CA ARG A 361 -1.73 -24.34 11.23
C ARG A 361 -2.69 -24.54 12.39
#